data_AF-A0A4S2UYE2-F1
#
_entry.id   AF-A0A4S2UYE2-F1
#
_cell.length_a   1.000
_cell.length_b   1.000
_cell.length_c   1.000
_cell.angle_alpha   90.00
_cell.angle_beta   90.00
_cell.angle_gamma   90.00
#
_symmetry.space_group_name_H-M   'P 1'
#
loop_
_entity.id
_entity.type
_entity.pdbx_description
1 polymer ?
#
loop_
_entity_poly.entity_id
_entity_poly.type
_entity_poly.pdbx_seq_one_letter_code
_entity_poly.pdbx_strand_id
1 'polypeptide(L)' 'MTIKPSGEGLSALAWVKSSYSTADGADCVEVARTPGTVLVRDSKRPEGARLALTPDAWNGFVAHAAA' A
#
# COMPACT_ATOMS: atom_id res chain seq x y z
N MET A 1 -5.04 -10.40 6.98
CA MET A 1 -4.95 -9.15 6.19
C MET A 1 -6.26 -8.40 6.37
N THR A 2 -6.22 -7.15 6.83
CA THR A 2 -7.44 -6.35 7.05
C THR A 2 -7.53 -5.31 5.95
N ILE A 3 -8.65 -5.28 5.24
CA ILE A 3 -8.95 -4.25 4.25
C ILE A 3 -9.57 -3.09 5.00
N LYS A 4 -8.95 -1.90 4.93
CA LYS A 4 -9.51 -0.67 5.52
C LYS A 4 -9.78 0.33 4.39
N PRO A 5 -11.03 0.73 4.16
CA PRO A 5 -11.30 1.91 3.37
C PRO A 5 -10.86 3.13 4.20
N SER A 6 -9.77 3.79 3.80
CA SER A 6 -9.34 5.06 4.39
C SER A 6 -9.53 6.16 3.36
N GLY A 7 -10.71 6.78 3.37
CA GLY A 7 -11.01 7.99 2.61
C GLY A 7 -12.50 8.34 2.69
N GLU A 8 -12.82 9.49 3.29
CA GLU A 8 -14.12 10.14 3.09
C GLU A 8 -14.10 10.83 1.71
N GLY A 9 -15.09 10.50 0.87
CA GLY A 9 -15.23 11.01 -0.50
C GLY A 9 -15.35 9.88 -1.52
N LEU A 10 -16.15 10.10 -2.58
CA LEU A 10 -16.72 9.14 -3.54
C LEU A 10 -15.74 8.24 -4.35
N SER A 11 -14.48 8.14 -3.94
CA SER A 11 -13.44 7.27 -4.51
C SER A 11 -12.49 6.77 -3.40
N ALA A 12 -13.04 6.14 -2.36
CA ALA A 12 -12.25 5.60 -1.26
C ALA A 12 -11.27 4.52 -1.78
N LEU A 13 -9.97 4.80 -1.75
CA LEU A 13 -8.94 3.83 -2.09
C LEU A 13 -9.04 2.63 -1.12
N ALA A 14 -9.11 1.43 -1.68
CA ALA A 14 -9.15 0.19 -0.92
C ALA A 14 -7.73 -0.20 -0.49
N TRP A 15 -7.31 0.29 0.69
CA TRP A 15 -5.99 -0.02 1.25
C TRP A 15 -5.98 -1.40 1.89
N VAL A 16 -4.96 -2.18 1.53
CA VAL A 16 -4.67 -3.50 2.11
C VAL A 16 -3.40 -3.39 2.92
N LYS A 17 -3.51 -3.64 4.22
CA LYS A 17 -2.37 -3.69 5.15
C LYS A 17 -1.66 -5.04 5.07
N SER A 18 -0.33 -5.00 5.04
CA SER A 18 0.51 -6.20 5.10
C SER A 18 0.25 -7.00 6.38
N SER A 19 0.27 -8.33 6.30
CA SER A 19 0.18 -9.21 7.48
C SER A 19 1.39 -9.13 8.40
N TYR A 20 2.52 -8.61 7.90
CA TYR A 20 3.74 -8.40 8.68
C TYR A 20 3.72 -7.07 9.46
N SER A 21 2.71 -6.22 9.22
CA SER A 21 2.51 -4.97 9.95
C SER A 21 1.87 -5.22 11.31
N THR A 22 2.69 -5.46 12.33
CA THR A 22 2.27 -5.54 13.74
C THR A 22 2.48 -4.19 14.45
N ALA A 23 1.78 -3.97 15.58
CA ALA A 23 1.85 -2.72 16.34
C ALA A 23 3.28 -2.42 16.84
N ASP A 24 3.99 -3.48 17.25
CA ASP A 24 5.37 -3.43 17.76
C ASP A 24 6.44 -3.66 16.67
N GLY A 25 6.02 -3.92 15.43
CA GLY A 25 6.89 -4.22 14.31
C GLY A 25 7.33 -3.00 13.50
N ALA A 26 8.46 -3.13 12.80
CA ALA A 26 9.01 -2.12 11.91
C ALA A 26 8.28 -2.04 10.54
N ASP A 27 7.67 -3.13 10.09
CA ASP A 27 7.23 -3.28 8.69
C ASP A 27 5.78 -2.84 8.48
N CYS A 28 5.55 -1.52 8.51
CA CYS A 28 4.23 -0.90 8.45
C CYS A 28 3.84 -0.42 7.04
N VAL A 29 3.39 -1.31 6.16
CA VAL A 29 3.08 -0.99 4.76
C VAL A 29 1.63 -1.30 4.41
N GLU A 30 1.01 -0.35 3.70
CA GLU A 30 -0.31 -0.49 3.07
C GLU A 30 -0.21 -0.26 1.55
N VAL A 31 -0.96 -1.03 0.78
CA VAL A 31 -1.01 -0.95 -0.69
C VAL A 31 -2.44 -0.77 -1.17
N ALA A 32 -2.67 0.08 -2.17
CA ALA A 32 -3.95 0.21 -2.87
C ALA A 32 -3.74 0.11 -4.38
N ARG A 33 -4.59 -0.66 -5.07
CA ARG A 33 -4.55 -0.80 -6.53
C ARG A 33 -5.64 0.07 -7.16
N THR A 34 -5.28 0.79 -8.20
CA THR A 34 -6.17 1.56 -9.06
C THR A 34 -5.97 1.09 -10.52
N PRO A 35 -6.84 1.45 -11.48
CA PRO A 35 -6.74 0.97 -12.86
C PRO A 35 -5.39 1.19 -13.56
N GLY A 36 -4.56 2.14 -13.10
CA GLY A 36 -3.25 2.41 -13.72
C GLY A 36 -2.11 2.65 -12.74
N THR A 37 -2.33 2.46 -11.44
CA THR A 37 -1.33 2.80 -10.42
C THR A 37 -1.46 1.89 -9.21
N VAL A 38 -0.30 1.44 -8.71
CA VAL A 38 -0.17 0.84 -7.39
C VAL A 38 0.36 1.90 -6.43
N LEU A 39 -0.43 2.20 -5.42
CA LEU A 39 -0.07 3.15 -4.37
C LEU A 39 0.49 2.39 -3.18
N VAL A 40 1.59 2.87 -2.62
CA VAL A 40 2.21 2.32 -1.41
C VAL A 40 2.38 3.43 -0.39
N ARG A 41 2.02 3.16 0.86
CA ARG A 41 2.19 4.12 1.96
C ARG A 41 2.62 3.47 3.26
N ASP A 42 3.16 4.30 4.13
CA ASP A 42 3.42 3.97 5.54
C ASP A 42 2.08 3.90 6.30
N SER A 43 1.78 2.74 6.90
CA SER A 43 0.55 2.54 7.68
C SER A 43 0.49 3.41 8.94
N LYS A 44 1.65 3.81 9.49
CA LYS A 44 1.75 4.68 10.67
C LYS A 44 1.61 6.16 10.30
N ARG A 45 1.78 6.51 9.02
CA ARG A 45 1.66 7.88 8.51
C ARG A 45 0.75 7.92 7.28
N PRO A 46 -0.57 7.68 7.43
CA PRO A 46 -1.52 7.59 6.32
C PRO A 46 -1.66 8.89 5.50
N GLU A 47 -1.39 10.03 6.14
CA GLU A 47 -1.35 11.38 5.52
C GLU A 47 0.03 11.78 5.00
N GLY A 48 1.04 10.92 5.17
CA GLY A 48 2.38 11.14 4.66
C GLY A 48 2.47 10.92 3.14
N ALA A 49 3.68 11.11 2.61
CA ALA A 49 3.98 10.87 1.20
C ALA A 49 3.66 9.42 0.80
N ARG A 50 3.16 9.26 -0.44
CA ARG A 50 2.76 7.98 -1.02
C ARG A 50 3.57 7.73 -2.27
N LEU A 51 4.04 6.51 -2.46
CA LEU A 51 4.63 6.10 -3.73
C LEU A 51 3.50 5.77 -4.70
N ALA A 52 3.64 6.20 -5.95
CA ALA A 52 2.74 5.87 -7.04
C ALA A 52 3.55 5.18 -8.14
N LEU A 53 3.26 3.90 -8.35
CA LEU A 53 4.01 3.04 -9.25
C LEU A 53 3.13 2.62 -10.43
N THR A 54 3.72 2.57 -11.63
CA THR A 54 3.07 1.90 -12.75
C THR A 54 2.98 0.38 -12.47
N PRO A 55 2.05 -0.35 -13.08
CA PRO A 55 1.94 -1.80 -12.91
C PRO A 55 3.25 -2.54 -13.20
N ASP A 56 3.98 -2.13 -14.25
CA ASP A 56 5.25 -2.76 -14.63
C ASP A 56 6.35 -2.52 -13.61
N ALA A 57 6.46 -1.29 -13.09
CA ALA A 57 7.42 -0.97 -12.03
C ALA A 57 7.12 -1.75 -10.74
N TRP A 58 5.84 -1.88 -10.39
CA TRP A 58 5.42 -2.70 -9.24
C TRP A 58 5.78 -4.17 -9.42
N ASN A 59 5.53 -4.75 -10.60
CA ASN A 59 5.87 -6.14 -10.87
C ASN A 59 7.39 -6.39 -10.78
N GLY A 60 8.19 -5.49 -11.36
CA GLY A 60 9.65 -5.56 -11.24
C GLY A 60 10.14 -5.45 -9.80
N PHE A 61 9.56 -4.53 -9.02
CA PHE A 61 9.86 -4.38 -7.60
C PHE A 61 9.55 -5.66 -6.81
N VAL A 62 8.35 -6.24 -6.98
CA VAL A 62 7.95 -7.46 -6.25
C VAL A 62 8.82 -8.66 -6.64
N ALA A 63 9.14 -8.81 -7.92
CA ALA A 63 10.02 -9.89 -8.38
C ALA A 63 11.42 -9.78 -7.75
N HIS A 64 11.95 -8.56 -7.60
CA HIS A 64 13.22 -8.33 -6.91
C HIS A 64 13.14 -8.60 -5.40
N ALA A 65 12.06 -8.17 -4.74
CA ALA A 65 11.91 -8.31 -3.29
C ALA A 65 11.61 -9.75 -2.83
N ALA A 66 11.11 -10.61 -3.74
CA ALA A 66 10.80 -12.01 -3.44
C ALA A 66 11.95 -12.99 -3.73
N ALA A 67 13.06 -12.51 -4.28
CA ALA A 67 14.28 -13.27 -4.51
C ALA A 67 15.12 -13.41 -3.23
#